data_AF-A0A8S2XRQ4-F1
#
_entry.id   AF-A0A8S2XRQ4-F1
#
_cell.length_a   1.000
_cell.length_b   1.000
_cell.length_c   1.000
_cell.angle_alpha   90.00
_cell.angle_beta   90.00
_cell.angle_gamma   90.00
#
_symmetry.space_group_name_H-M   'P 1'
#
loop_
_entity.id
_entity.type
_entity.pdbx_description
1 polymer ?
#
loop_
_entity_poly.entity_id
_entity_poly.type
_entity_poly.pdbx_seq_one_letter_code
_entity_poly.pdbx_strand_id
1 'polypeptide(L)'
;HRWITECLTKNQLVDETIFEIRGDVPYSDYHDGMRTSRLVRYNDDGGLFQNFNFFIECDGCQNKMSKSDLIALIKLCNGNIIDCLPSPLSTSNTTKTTVVLCEKLNCTNNEQLQHYENCKQANIHFLSPEWILESIVHYSIQPYDEYEEKI
;
A
#
# COMPACT_ATOMS: atom_id res chain seq x y z
N HIS A 1 -0.91 21.80 12.37
CA HIS A 1 -0.99 23.26 12.64
C HIS A 1 -1.03 23.58 14.14
N ARG A 2 -1.83 22.88 14.97
CA ARG A 2 -1.93 23.12 16.42
C ARG A 2 -0.59 23.16 17.16
N TRP A 3 0.36 22.28 16.78
CA TRP A 3 1.73 22.29 17.32
C TRP A 3 2.44 23.63 17.12
N ILE A 4 2.38 24.18 15.91
CA ILE A 4 3.01 25.47 15.57
C ILE A 4 2.37 26.59 16.40
N THR A 5 1.04 26.59 16.53
CA THR A 5 0.34 27.56 17.38
C THR A 5 0.84 27.50 18.82
N GLU A 6 0.99 26.30 19.39
CA GLU A 6 1.48 26.13 20.76
C GLU A 6 2.93 26.60 20.92
N CYS A 7 3.80 26.27 19.97
CA CYS A 7 5.19 26.75 19.95
C CYS A 7 5.26 28.27 19.97
N LEU A 8 4.42 28.94 19.16
CA LEU A 8 4.34 30.39 19.10
C LEU A 8 3.78 30.98 20.40
N THR A 9 2.72 30.39 20.95
CA THR A 9 2.11 30.85 22.21
C THR A 9 3.09 30.76 23.39
N LYS A 10 3.90 29.69 23.46
CA LYS A 10 4.88 29.50 24.53
C LYS A 10 6.25 30.10 24.22
N ASN A 11 6.45 30.66 23.02
CA ASN A 11 7.72 31.16 22.52
C ASN A 11 8.89 30.17 22.70
N GLN A 12 8.62 28.88 22.50
CA GLN A 12 9.61 27.81 22.60
C GLN A 12 9.16 26.59 21.79
N LEU A 13 10.09 25.70 21.47
CA LEU A 13 9.75 24.40 20.89
C LEU A 13 9.06 23.54 21.95
N VAL A 14 7.87 23.03 21.64
CA VAL A 14 7.16 22.06 22.48
C VAL A 14 7.20 20.68 21.84
N ASP A 15 7.06 19.63 22.66
CA ASP A 15 7.02 18.24 22.22
C ASP A 15 5.95 18.03 21.12
N GLU A 16 6.36 17.54 19.94
CA GLU A 16 5.44 17.28 18.83
C GLU A 16 4.50 16.08 19.06
N THR A 17 4.88 15.13 19.92
CA THR A 17 4.18 13.84 20.03
C THR A 17 2.74 13.99 20.50
N ILE A 18 2.45 15.00 21.33
CA ILE A 18 1.09 15.31 21.79
C ILE A 18 0.20 15.90 20.69
N PHE A 19 0.80 16.36 19.59
CA PHE A 19 0.13 16.95 18.43
C PHE A 19 0.21 16.05 17.19
N GLU A 20 0.75 14.83 17.32
CA GLU A 20 0.83 13.86 16.24
C GLU A 20 -0.57 13.58 15.68
N ILE A 21 -0.67 13.47 14.35
CA ILE A 21 -1.91 13.17 13.66
C ILE A 21 -2.32 11.74 14.00
N ARG A 22 -3.57 11.57 14.44
CA ARG A 22 -4.13 10.29 14.89
C ARG A 22 -5.02 9.60 13.86
N GLY A 23 -5.50 10.37 12.88
CA GLY A 23 -6.42 9.87 11.87
C GLY A 23 -6.66 10.89 10.76
N ASP A 24 -7.48 10.48 9.79
CA ASP A 24 -7.96 11.32 8.70
C ASP A 24 -9.42 10.98 8.33
N VAL A 25 -10.11 11.96 7.74
CA VAL A 25 -11.56 11.87 7.48
C VAL A 25 -11.94 10.71 6.53
N PRO A 26 -11.17 10.42 5.45
CA PRO A 26 -11.52 9.32 4.55
C PRO A 26 -11.53 7.93 5.19
N TYR A 27 -10.65 7.66 6.16
CA TYR A 27 -10.45 6.29 6.66
C TYR A 27 -10.91 6.09 8.11
N SER A 28 -10.58 7.00 9.03
CA SER A 28 -11.06 7.01 10.42
C SER A 28 -10.49 8.21 11.19
N ASP A 29 -11.27 8.80 12.10
CA ASP A 29 -10.79 9.84 13.02
C ASP A 29 -9.62 9.35 13.92
N TYR A 30 -9.46 8.04 14.07
CA TYR A 30 -8.40 7.42 14.87
C TYR A 30 -7.97 6.06 14.29
N HIS A 31 -6.76 5.99 13.74
CA HIS A 31 -6.11 4.75 13.30
C HIS A 31 -4.61 4.67 13.66
N ASP A 32 -4.00 5.75 14.17
CA ASP A 32 -2.61 5.81 14.64
C ASP A 32 -1.53 5.42 13.61
N GLY A 33 -1.86 5.36 12.31
CA GLY A 33 -0.93 4.86 11.29
C GLY A 33 0.37 5.67 11.18
N MET A 34 0.31 7.00 11.34
CA MET A 34 1.51 7.85 11.39
C MET A 34 2.42 7.46 12.55
N ARG A 35 1.85 7.26 13.75
CA ARG A 35 2.59 6.84 14.94
C ARG A 35 3.19 5.44 14.73
N THR A 36 2.42 4.49 14.23
CA THR A 36 2.87 3.13 13.92
C THR A 36 4.04 3.15 12.95
N SER A 37 3.93 3.91 11.85
CA SER A 37 4.98 4.03 10.85
C SER A 37 6.31 4.55 11.41
N ARG A 38 6.24 5.54 12.31
CA ARG A 38 7.40 6.14 12.96
C ARG A 38 8.08 5.16 13.92
N LEU A 39 7.31 4.41 14.68
CA LEU A 39 7.82 3.46 15.67
C LEU A 39 8.37 2.18 15.04
N VAL A 40 7.72 1.64 14.01
CA VAL A 40 8.19 0.44 13.31
C VAL A 40 9.54 0.70 12.63
N ARG A 41 9.67 1.82 11.90
CA ARG A 41 10.95 2.22 11.29
C ARG A 41 12.08 2.43 12.29
N TYR A 42 11.77 2.75 13.54
CA TYR A 42 12.79 2.96 14.56
C TYR A 42 13.34 1.64 15.11
N ASN A 43 12.55 0.56 15.03
CA ASN A 43 12.84 -0.72 15.68
C ASN A 43 13.20 -1.85 14.70
N ASP A 44 12.95 -1.67 13.40
CA ASP A 44 13.16 -2.71 12.39
C ASP A 44 13.68 -2.10 11.08
N ASP A 45 14.54 -2.82 10.35
CA ASP A 45 14.99 -2.44 9.00
C ASP A 45 13.90 -2.74 7.94
N GLY A 46 12.76 -3.29 8.38
CA GLY A 46 11.63 -3.68 7.55
C GLY A 46 10.60 -2.56 7.32
N GLY A 47 10.30 -2.28 6.05
CA GLY A 47 9.18 -1.42 5.67
C GLY A 47 7.88 -2.20 5.50
N LEU A 48 6.75 -1.49 5.50
CA LEU A 48 5.39 -2.03 5.34
C LEU A 48 5.29 -3.06 4.19
N PHE A 49 5.99 -2.84 3.09
CA PHE A 49 5.94 -3.67 1.89
C PHE A 49 7.22 -4.49 1.61
N GLN A 50 8.07 -4.74 2.61
CA GLN A 50 9.35 -5.44 2.44
C GLN A 50 9.26 -6.83 1.75
N ASN A 51 8.14 -7.52 1.95
CA ASN A 51 7.88 -8.86 1.41
C ASN A 51 7.02 -8.84 0.13
N PHE A 52 6.89 -7.69 -0.52
CA PHE A 52 6.03 -7.52 -1.67
C PHE A 52 6.81 -7.12 -2.92
N ASN A 53 6.38 -7.69 -4.05
CA ASN A 53 6.70 -7.23 -5.39
C ASN A 53 5.47 -6.53 -5.98
N PHE A 54 5.69 -5.49 -6.76
CA PHE A 54 4.63 -4.70 -7.39
C PHE A 54 4.84 -4.60 -8.89
N PHE A 55 3.84 -5.06 -9.63
CA PHE A 55 3.70 -4.80 -11.06
C PHE A 55 2.59 -3.77 -11.25
N ILE A 56 2.86 -2.68 -11.99
CA ILE A 56 1.94 -1.54 -12.07
C ILE A 56 1.40 -1.40 -13.49
N GLU A 57 0.17 -1.85 -13.70
CA GLU A 57 -0.56 -1.77 -14.96
C GLU A 57 -1.44 -0.52 -15.08
N CYS A 58 -1.78 0.12 -13.96
CA CYS A 58 -2.53 1.37 -13.95
C CYS A 58 -1.66 2.61 -14.25
N ASP A 59 -2.31 3.70 -14.68
CA ASP A 59 -1.69 5.01 -14.86
C ASP A 59 -1.60 5.83 -13.55
N GLY A 60 -2.26 5.37 -12.49
CA GLY A 60 -2.29 6.03 -11.19
C GLY A 60 -3.49 5.56 -10.35
N CYS A 61 -3.84 6.32 -9.31
CA CYS A 61 -5.04 6.11 -8.50
C CYS A 61 -6.07 7.19 -8.82
N GLN A 62 -7.03 6.91 -9.71
CA GLN A 62 -8.24 7.72 -9.99
C GLN A 62 -8.07 9.25 -9.86
N ASN A 63 -7.10 9.84 -10.57
CA ASN A 63 -6.76 11.27 -10.55
C ASN A 63 -6.24 11.84 -9.20
N LYS A 64 -6.12 11.03 -8.16
CA LYS A 64 -5.54 11.42 -6.86
C LYS A 64 -4.01 11.36 -6.87
N MET A 65 -3.44 10.46 -7.66
CA MET A 65 -2.01 10.17 -7.62
C MET A 65 -1.51 9.67 -8.98
N SER A 66 -0.36 10.16 -9.43
CA SER A 66 0.30 9.66 -10.63
C SER A 66 0.97 8.30 -10.39
N LYS A 67 1.21 7.53 -11.46
CA LYS A 67 2.03 6.31 -11.40
C LYS A 67 3.39 6.54 -10.75
N SER A 68 4.05 7.67 -11.01
CA SER A 68 5.35 7.99 -10.42
C SER A 68 5.28 8.20 -8.92
N ASP A 69 4.23 8.87 -8.43
CA ASP A 69 4.03 9.10 -6.99
C ASP A 69 3.72 7.78 -6.27
N LEU A 70 2.93 6.91 -6.91
CA LEU A 70 2.62 5.58 -6.38
C LEU A 70 3.88 4.71 -6.27
N ILE A 71 4.73 4.72 -7.31
CA ILE A 71 6.05 4.06 -7.27
C ILE A 71 6.90 4.61 -6.13
N ALA A 72 6.92 5.92 -5.93
CA ALA A 72 7.68 6.54 -4.87
C ALA A 72 7.19 6.09 -3.48
N LEU A 73 5.88 6.04 -3.26
CA LEU A 73 5.30 5.55 -2.00
C LEU A 73 5.62 4.08 -1.73
N ILE A 74 5.50 3.23 -2.74
CA ILE A 74 5.84 1.80 -2.63
C ILE A 74 7.30 1.63 -2.23
N LYS A 75 8.21 2.34 -2.91
CA LYS A 75 9.65 2.30 -2.62
C LYS A 75 9.97 2.83 -1.22
N LEU A 76 9.34 3.93 -0.80
CA LEU A 76 9.48 4.45 0.56
C LEU A 76 9.04 3.40 1.59
N CYS A 77 8.05 2.57 1.28
CA CYS A 77 7.59 1.48 2.13
C CYS A 77 8.37 0.16 1.95
N ASN A 78 9.55 0.19 1.31
CA ASN A 78 10.41 -0.96 1.03
C ASN A 78 9.80 -2.02 0.09
N GLY A 79 8.79 -1.65 -0.70
CA GLY A 79 8.26 -2.51 -1.76
C GLY A 79 9.19 -2.59 -2.97
N ASN A 80 9.26 -3.77 -3.59
CA ASN A 80 10.04 -3.98 -4.80
C ASN A 80 9.18 -3.75 -6.06
N ILE A 81 9.62 -2.92 -6.99
CA ILE A 81 8.95 -2.75 -8.29
C ILE A 81 9.54 -3.77 -9.27
N ILE A 82 8.68 -4.49 -9.97
CA ILE A 82 9.08 -5.44 -11.02
C ILE A 82 8.58 -4.97 -12.39
N ASP A 83 9.36 -5.23 -13.43
CA ASP A 83 9.03 -4.85 -14.82
C ASP A 83 8.28 -5.95 -15.58
N CYS A 84 8.23 -7.17 -15.03
CA CYS A 84 7.56 -8.32 -15.65
C CYS A 84 6.85 -9.16 -14.60
N LEU A 85 5.61 -9.55 -14.90
CA LEU A 85 4.84 -10.44 -14.04
C LEU A 85 5.44 -11.86 -14.05
N PRO A 86 5.71 -12.48 -12.89
CA PRO A 86 6.19 -13.85 -12.85
C PRO A 86 5.10 -14.83 -13.30
N SER A 87 5.50 -15.91 -13.96
CA SER A 87 4.57 -16.99 -14.28
C SER A 87 4.09 -17.67 -13.00
N PRO A 88 2.77 -17.93 -12.83
CA PRO A 88 2.23 -18.67 -11.68
C PRO A 88 2.86 -20.07 -11.51
N LEU A 89 3.35 -20.67 -12.60
CA LEU A 89 4.02 -21.97 -12.58
C LEU A 89 5.46 -21.89 -12.02
N SER A 90 6.02 -20.69 -11.90
CA SER A 90 7.41 -20.45 -11.47
C SER A 90 7.52 -19.86 -10.06
N THR A 91 6.42 -19.44 -9.44
CA THR A 91 6.39 -18.78 -8.12
C THR A 91 6.34 -19.74 -6.92
N SER A 92 6.35 -21.06 -7.13
CA SER A 92 6.18 -22.06 -6.06
C SER A 92 7.22 -21.97 -4.93
N ASN A 93 8.33 -21.23 -5.10
CA ASN A 93 9.43 -21.10 -4.14
C ASN A 93 9.67 -19.67 -3.65
N THR A 94 8.82 -18.69 -3.99
CA THR A 94 9.04 -17.29 -3.56
C THR A 94 8.26 -17.00 -2.28
N THR A 95 8.94 -16.53 -1.23
CA THR A 95 8.31 -16.08 0.02
C THR A 95 7.61 -14.74 -0.10
N LYS A 96 7.77 -14.06 -1.25
CA LYS A 96 7.20 -12.73 -1.51
C LYS A 96 5.86 -12.82 -2.21
N THR A 97 4.93 -11.97 -1.78
CA THR A 97 3.66 -11.75 -2.46
C THR A 97 3.87 -10.82 -3.65
N THR A 98 3.24 -11.11 -4.78
CA THR A 98 3.22 -10.19 -5.93
C THR A 98 1.86 -9.51 -6.00
N VAL A 99 1.86 -8.19 -6.08
CA VAL A 99 0.65 -7.37 -6.28
C VAL A 99 0.72 -6.75 -7.66
N VAL A 100 -0.34 -6.96 -8.43
CA VAL A 100 -0.60 -6.32 -9.71
C VAL A 100 -1.57 -5.18 -9.48
N LEU A 101 -1.12 -3.95 -9.66
CA LEU A 101 -1.97 -2.77 -9.50
C LEU A 101 -2.68 -2.46 -10.82
N CYS A 102 -3.99 -2.62 -10.83
CA CYS A 102 -4.84 -2.44 -12.00
C CYS A 102 -6.17 -1.79 -11.61
N GLU A 103 -6.81 -1.06 -12.53
CA GLU A 103 -8.11 -0.40 -12.25
C GLU A 103 -9.31 -1.32 -12.49
N LYS A 104 -9.16 -2.35 -13.35
CA LYS A 104 -10.19 -3.35 -13.68
C LYS A 104 -9.56 -4.65 -14.14
N LEU A 105 -10.14 -5.76 -13.71
CA LEU A 105 -9.85 -7.07 -14.28
C LEU A 105 -10.70 -7.29 -15.54
N ASN A 106 -10.06 -7.39 -16.70
CA ASN A 106 -10.73 -7.67 -17.98
C ASN A 106 -10.88 -9.19 -18.21
N CYS A 107 -11.60 -9.88 -17.32
CA CYS A 107 -11.91 -11.31 -17.49
C CYS A 107 -13.21 -11.47 -18.28
N THR A 108 -13.09 -11.86 -19.54
CA THR A 108 -14.21 -12.01 -20.49
C THR A 108 -14.57 -13.46 -20.79
N ASN A 109 -13.77 -14.42 -20.34
CA ASN A 109 -13.98 -15.86 -20.57
C ASN A 109 -13.47 -16.73 -19.39
N ASN A 110 -13.86 -18.01 -19.40
CA ASN A 110 -13.52 -18.97 -18.35
C ASN A 110 -12.00 -19.26 -18.24
N GLU A 111 -11.25 -19.16 -19.35
CA GLU A 111 -9.80 -19.39 -19.33
C GLU A 111 -9.07 -18.28 -18.57
N GLN A 112 -9.48 -17.03 -18.78
CA GLN A 112 -8.96 -15.86 -18.06
C GLN A 112 -9.31 -15.92 -16.57
N LEU A 113 -10.53 -16.36 -16.23
CA LEU A 113 -10.93 -16.59 -14.85
C LEU A 113 -10.07 -17.66 -14.18
N GLN A 114 -9.88 -18.80 -14.83
CA GLN A 114 -9.01 -19.87 -14.32
C GLN A 114 -7.56 -19.42 -14.17
N HIS A 115 -7.05 -18.61 -15.09
CA HIS A 115 -5.72 -18.03 -14.98
C HIS A 115 -5.58 -17.14 -13.74
N TYR A 116 -6.56 -16.27 -13.47
CA TYR A 116 -6.57 -15.40 -12.29
C TYR A 116 -6.61 -16.20 -10.98
N GLU A 117 -7.44 -17.25 -10.92
CA GLU A 117 -7.46 -18.15 -9.76
C GLU A 117 -6.12 -18.87 -9.56
N ASN A 118 -5.46 -19.29 -10.64
CA ASN A 118 -4.12 -19.88 -10.56
C ASN A 118 -3.08 -18.85 -10.05
N CYS A 119 -3.21 -17.58 -10.44
CA CYS A 119 -2.38 -16.48 -9.94
C CYS A 119 -2.56 -16.30 -8.42
N LYS A 120 -3.79 -16.31 -7.91
CA LYS A 120 -4.05 -16.22 -6.46
C LYS A 120 -3.40 -17.35 -5.69
N GLN A 121 -3.54 -18.59 -6.17
CA GLN A 121 -2.88 -19.77 -5.57
C GLN A 121 -1.35 -19.65 -5.57
N ALA A 122 -0.81 -18.84 -6.47
CA ALA A 122 0.61 -18.52 -6.62
C ALA A 122 1.06 -17.26 -5.85
N ASN A 123 0.24 -16.71 -4.94
CA ASN A 123 0.47 -15.44 -4.21
C ASN A 123 0.62 -14.22 -5.14
N ILE A 124 -0.11 -14.21 -6.24
CA ILE A 124 -0.21 -13.07 -7.17
C ILE A 124 -1.63 -12.51 -7.07
N HIS A 125 -1.77 -11.30 -6.53
CA HIS A 125 -3.04 -10.63 -6.33
C HIS A 125 -3.18 -9.44 -7.28
N PHE A 126 -4.36 -9.26 -7.86
CA PHE A 126 -4.66 -8.11 -8.70
C PHE A 126 -5.56 -7.18 -7.90
N LEU A 127 -5.05 -6.01 -7.56
CA LEU A 127 -5.65 -5.09 -6.60
C LEU A 127 -5.76 -3.69 -7.18
N SER A 128 -6.78 -2.97 -6.74
CA SER A 128 -6.88 -1.54 -7.01
C SER A 128 -5.75 -0.74 -6.35
N PRO A 129 -5.32 0.40 -6.93
CA PRO A 129 -4.34 1.30 -6.32
C PRO A 129 -4.73 1.80 -4.91
N GLU A 130 -6.03 1.83 -4.61
CA GLU A 130 -6.59 2.19 -3.30
C GLU A 130 -6.05 1.29 -2.16
N TRP A 131 -5.79 0.01 -2.45
CA TRP A 131 -5.20 -0.91 -1.47
C TRP A 131 -3.85 -0.43 -0.92
N ILE A 132 -3.02 0.17 -1.78
CA ILE A 132 -1.74 0.76 -1.39
C ILE A 132 -1.96 1.93 -0.44
N LEU A 133 -2.87 2.83 -0.82
CA LEU A 133 -3.12 4.04 -0.05
C LEU A 133 -3.64 3.71 1.34
N GLU A 134 -4.64 2.83 1.42
CA GLU A 134 -5.22 2.46 2.70
C GLU A 134 -4.28 1.64 3.58
N SER A 135 -3.43 0.80 2.96
CA SER A 135 -2.36 0.10 3.68
C SER A 135 -1.36 1.08 4.28
N ILE A 136 -1.00 2.14 3.56
CA ILE A 136 -0.09 3.18 4.05
C ILE A 136 -0.74 4.03 5.14
N VAL A 137 -2.01 4.42 4.97
CA VAL A 137 -2.73 5.25 5.96
C VAL A 137 -2.79 4.56 7.32
N HIS A 138 -3.11 3.28 7.36
CA HIS A 138 -3.15 2.50 8.59
C HIS A 138 -1.77 1.97 9.01
N TYR A 139 -0.79 2.06 8.11
CA TYR A 139 0.51 1.40 8.21
C TYR A 139 0.37 -0.10 8.55
N SER A 140 -0.55 -0.77 7.85
CA SER A 140 -0.85 -2.19 7.99
C SER A 140 -1.32 -2.75 6.65
N ILE A 141 -0.94 -4.00 6.34
CA ILE A 141 -1.40 -4.69 5.13
C ILE A 141 -2.92 -4.88 5.20
N GLN A 142 -3.65 -4.29 4.27
CA GLN A 142 -5.11 -4.44 4.20
C GLN A 142 -5.51 -5.80 3.59
N PRO A 143 -6.70 -6.32 3.92
CA PRO A 143 -7.23 -7.54 3.31
C PRO A 143 -7.29 -7.41 1.79
N TYR A 144 -6.92 -8.46 1.04
CA TYR A 144 -6.93 -8.40 -0.42
C TYR A 144 -8.34 -8.38 -0.99
N ASP A 145 -9.23 -9.23 -0.48
CA ASP A 145 -10.59 -9.48 -1.00
C ASP A 145 -11.45 -8.21 -1.11
N GLU A 146 -11.17 -7.18 -0.31
CA GLU A 146 -11.90 -5.91 -0.33
C GLU A 146 -11.51 -5.00 -1.50
N TYR A 147 -10.34 -5.23 -2.11
CA TYR A 147 -9.74 -4.42 -3.16
C TYR A 147 -9.42 -5.22 -4.42
N GLU A 148 -9.66 -6.53 -4.39
CA GLU A 148 -9.67 -7.35 -5.59
C GLU A 148 -10.77 -6.83 -6.51
N GLU A 149 -10.37 -6.48 -7.73
CA GLU A 149 -11.32 -6.02 -8.74
C GLU A 149 -12.33 -7.14 -9.02
N LYS A 150 -13.62 -6.81 -8.97
CA LYS A 150 -14.67 -7.80 -9.22
C LYS A 150 -14.77 -8.04 -10.72
N ILE A 151 -14.73 -9.31 -11.11
CA ILE A 151 -15.00 -9.81 -12.46
C ILE A 151 -16.45 -9.50 -12.85
#